data_AF-A0A1G0N652-F1
#
_entry.id   AF-A0A1G0N652-F1
#
_cell.length_a   1.000
_cell.length_b   1.000
_cell.length_c   1.000
_cell.angle_alpha   90.00
_cell.angle_beta   90.00
_cell.angle_gamma   90.00
#
_symmetry.space_group_name_H-M   'P 1'
#
loop_
_entity.id
_entity.type
_entity.pdbx_description
1 polymer ?
#
loop_
_entity_poly.entity_id
_entity_poly.type
_entity_poly.pdbx_seq_one_letter_code
_entity_poly.pdbx_strand_id
1 'polypeptide(L)'
;MKPMGELVRDRPLFSLTPQKTVTEAARFMAEKKVGALPVVSEESKLVGIFSERDVITRVIAKGLDPSATPVNDVMTTKIVVAEAEEGYESCLKKMQKVHCRHLPVVAGDRLIG
;
A
#
# COMPACT_ATOMS: atom_id res chain seq x y z
N MET A 1 -14.32 -2.80 21.44
CA MET A 1 -13.87 -2.98 20.05
C MET A 1 -12.38 -2.68 20.00
N LYS A 2 -11.54 -3.57 19.46
CA LYS A 2 -10.10 -3.28 19.36
C LYS A 2 -9.85 -2.30 18.21
N PRO A 3 -9.12 -1.18 18.44
CA PRO A 3 -8.80 -0.22 17.40
C PRO A 3 -7.71 -0.75 16.46
N MET A 4 -7.68 -0.28 15.21
CA MET A 4 -6.72 -0.74 14.20
C MET A 4 -5.26 -0.54 14.65
N GLY A 5 -4.96 0.55 15.34
CA GLY A 5 -3.62 0.83 15.88
C GLY A 5 -3.13 -0.22 16.88
N GLU A 6 -4.04 -0.89 17.60
CA GLU A 6 -3.68 -2.04 18.46
C GLU A 6 -3.42 -3.30 17.61
N LEU A 7 -4.19 -3.51 16.55
CA LEU A 7 -4.08 -4.69 15.68
C LEU A 7 -2.80 -4.72 14.83
N VAL A 8 -2.25 -3.56 14.48
CA VAL A 8 -1.05 -3.44 13.64
C VAL A 8 0.24 -3.19 14.43
N ARG A 9 0.15 -2.92 15.74
CA ARG A 9 1.29 -2.49 16.58
C ARG A 9 2.55 -3.35 16.44
N ASP A 10 2.37 -4.67 16.45
CA ASP A 10 3.48 -5.63 16.44
C ASP A 10 3.78 -6.19 15.04
N ARG A 11 3.22 -5.56 14.00
CA ARG A 11 3.45 -5.96 12.61
C ARG A 11 4.59 -5.13 12.00
N PRO A 12 5.49 -5.76 11.23
CA PRO A 12 6.50 -5.01 10.52
C PRO A 12 5.86 -4.12 9.45
N LEU A 13 6.24 -2.85 9.44
CA LEU A 13 5.82 -1.89 8.43
C LEU A 13 6.80 -1.92 7.25
N PHE A 14 6.32 -2.33 6.08
CA PHE A 14 7.08 -2.27 4.84
C PHE A 14 6.49 -1.22 3.91
N SER A 15 7.35 -0.44 3.27
CA SER A 15 6.95 0.62 2.33
C SER A 15 7.94 0.76 1.18
N LEU A 16 7.53 1.48 0.15
CA LEU A 16 8.35 1.83 -1.02
C LEU A 16 8.52 3.34 -1.12
N THR A 17 9.62 3.78 -1.71
CA THR A 17 9.73 5.13 -2.26
C THR A 17 9.12 5.17 -3.67
N PRO A 18 8.59 6.32 -4.12
CA PRO A 18 7.86 6.41 -5.38
C PRO A 18 8.72 6.12 -6.63
N GLN A 19 10.03 6.33 -6.55
CA GLN A 19 10.98 6.21 -7.66
C GLN A 19 11.47 4.78 -7.88
N LYS A 20 11.21 3.85 -6.95
CA LYS A 20 11.56 2.44 -7.15
C LYS A 20 10.86 1.90 -8.39
N THR A 21 11.56 1.04 -9.11
CA THR A 21 11.00 0.33 -10.26
C THR A 21 9.98 -0.71 -9.81
N VAL A 22 9.09 -1.09 -10.72
CA VAL A 22 8.14 -2.19 -10.50
C VAL A 22 8.87 -3.50 -10.20
N THR A 23 10.01 -3.77 -10.86
CA THR A 23 10.84 -4.95 -10.58
C THR A 23 11.36 -4.96 -9.14
N GLU A 24 11.88 -3.84 -8.64
CA GLU A 24 12.36 -3.72 -7.26
C GLU A 24 11.21 -3.88 -6.26
N ALA A 25 10.05 -3.27 -6.54
CA ALA A 25 8.85 -3.42 -5.74
C ALA A 25 8.40 -4.89 -5.66
N ALA A 26 8.34 -5.59 -6.80
CA ALA A 26 7.95 -6.99 -6.87
C ALA A 26 8.93 -7.91 -6.12
N ARG A 27 10.24 -7.66 -6.25
CA ARG A 27 11.25 -8.40 -5.47
C ARG A 27 11.08 -8.17 -3.97
N PHE A 28 10.85 -6.93 -3.55
CA PHE A 28 10.65 -6.61 -2.14
C PHE A 28 9.37 -7.24 -1.58
N MET A 29 8.27 -7.23 -2.35
CA MET A 29 7.04 -7.96 -2.02
C MET A 29 7.29 -9.46 -1.83
N ALA A 30 8.04 -10.09 -2.74
CA ALA A 30 8.38 -11.51 -2.65
C ALA A 30 9.28 -11.82 -1.44
N GLU A 31 10.31 -11.00 -1.18
CA GLU A 31 11.21 -11.16 -0.05
C GLU A 31 10.47 -11.06 1.29
N LYS A 32 9.58 -10.06 1.42
CA LYS A 32 8.82 -9.81 2.64
C LYS A 32 7.52 -10.60 2.75
N LYS A 33 7.16 -11.36 1.70
CA LYS A 33 5.93 -12.16 1.60
C LYS A 33 4.66 -11.31 1.81
N VAL A 34 4.59 -10.16 1.14
CA VAL A 34 3.45 -9.24 1.18
C VAL A 34 2.89 -8.97 -0.22
N GLY A 35 1.57 -8.78 -0.34
CA GLY A 35 0.89 -8.56 -1.63
C GLY A 35 0.61 -7.09 -1.96
N ALA A 36 0.90 -6.18 -1.04
CA ALA A 36 0.81 -4.73 -1.26
C ALA A 36 1.78 -3.98 -0.35
N LEU A 37 2.19 -2.81 -0.83
CA LEU A 37 3.11 -1.92 -0.14
C LEU A 37 2.56 -0.49 -0.22
N PRO A 38 2.40 0.20 0.93
CA PRO A 38 2.23 1.64 0.92
C PRO A 38 3.46 2.33 0.31
N VAL A 39 3.22 3.40 -0.43
CA VAL A 39 4.25 4.22 -1.06
C VAL A 39 4.35 5.51 -0.29
N VAL A 40 5.55 5.82 0.18
CA VAL A 40 5.83 6.93 1.10
C VAL A 40 6.87 7.85 0.47
N SER A 41 6.63 9.16 0.48
CA SER A 41 7.59 10.16 -0.01
C SER A 41 8.83 10.24 0.89
N GLU A 42 9.85 10.97 0.43
CA GLU A 42 11.06 11.26 1.23
C GLU A 42 10.73 11.97 2.56
N GLU A 43 9.63 12.72 2.59
CA GLU A 43 9.10 13.41 3.77
C GLU A 43 8.28 12.49 4.70
N SER A 44 8.33 11.17 4.49
CA SER A 44 7.56 10.18 5.26
C SER A 44 6.03 10.31 5.16
N LYS A 45 5.52 10.95 4.10
CA LYS A 45 4.08 11.05 3.85
C LYS A 45 3.59 9.91 2.97
N LEU A 46 2.45 9.34 3.32
CA LEU A 46 1.79 8.33 2.50
C LEU A 46 1.26 8.98 1.22
N VAL A 47 1.78 8.58 0.06
CA VAL A 47 1.45 9.16 -1.26
C VAL A 47 0.79 8.18 -2.23
N GLY A 48 0.83 6.88 -1.92
CA GLY A 48 0.10 5.89 -2.69
C GLY A 48 0.10 4.51 -2.05
N ILE A 49 -0.49 3.56 -2.76
CA ILE A 49 -0.35 2.13 -2.50
C ILE A 49 -0.10 1.39 -3.82
N PHE A 50 0.80 0.41 -3.78
CA PHE A 50 1.12 -0.45 -4.91
C PHE A 50 0.89 -1.91 -4.52
N SER A 51 0.30 -2.69 -5.43
CA SER A 51 -0.07 -4.09 -5.18
C SER A 51 0.22 -5.00 -6.36
N GLU A 52 0.15 -6.31 -6.13
CA GLU A 52 0.22 -7.32 -7.20
C GLU A 52 -0.76 -7.05 -8.36
N ARG A 53 -1.95 -6.51 -8.04
CA ARG A 53 -2.95 -6.15 -9.06
C ARG A 53 -2.43 -5.06 -9.99
N ASP A 54 -1.68 -4.10 -9.46
CA ASP A 54 -1.12 -3.00 -10.26
C ASP A 54 -0.02 -3.53 -11.20
N VAL A 55 0.82 -4.47 -10.74
CA VAL A 55 1.78 -5.17 -11.60
C VAL A 55 1.07 -5.80 -12.80
N ILE A 56 0.02 -6.60 -12.55
CA ILE A 56 -0.69 -7.32 -13.60
C ILE A 56 -1.41 -6.36 -14.55
N THR A 57 -2.20 -5.43 -14.00
CA THR A 57 -3.17 -4.65 -14.78
C THR A 57 -2.62 -3.37 -15.39
N ARG A 58 -1.58 -2.77 -14.79
CA ARG A 58 -1.04 -1.47 -15.22
C ARG A 58 0.33 -1.57 -15.87
N VAL A 59 1.06 -2.66 -15.65
CA VAL A 59 2.40 -2.86 -16.20
C VAL A 59 2.37 -3.97 -17.25
N ILE A 60 2.14 -5.22 -16.83
CA ILE A 60 2.22 -6.39 -17.71
C ILE A 60 1.15 -6.35 -18.80
N ALA A 61 -0.12 -6.14 -18.43
CA ALA A 61 -1.21 -6.06 -19.40
C ALA A 61 -1.07 -4.89 -20.40
N LYS A 62 -0.26 -3.88 -20.07
CA LYS A 62 0.01 -2.72 -20.93
C LYS A 62 1.32 -2.85 -21.73
N GLY A 63 2.07 -3.95 -21.54
CA GLY A 63 3.35 -4.16 -22.23
C GLY A 63 4.46 -3.20 -21.78
N LEU A 64 4.38 -2.63 -20.58
CA LEU A 64 5.43 -1.77 -20.03
C LEU A 64 6.59 -2.62 -19.49
N ASP A 65 7.82 -2.13 -19.60
CA ASP A 65 8.98 -2.76 -18.98
C ASP A 65 9.00 -2.50 -17.46
N PRO A 66 8.83 -3.53 -16.61
CA PRO A 66 8.82 -3.37 -15.17
C PRO A 66 10.15 -2.89 -14.58
N SER A 67 11.26 -3.06 -15.31
CA SER A 67 12.59 -2.62 -14.86
C SER A 67 12.86 -1.15 -15.15
N ALA A 68 12.08 -0.53 -16.03
CA ALA A 68 12.16 0.90 -16.37
C ALA A 68 10.95 1.71 -15.85
N THR A 69 9.86 1.04 -15.46
CA THR A 69 8.64 1.71 -14.97
C THR A 69 8.75 2.00 -13.47
N PRO A 70 8.69 3.27 -13.04
CA PRO A 70 8.68 3.62 -11.63
C PRO A 70 7.29 3.38 -11.01
N VAL A 71 7.26 3.12 -9.70
CA VAL A 71 6.03 2.79 -8.97
C VAL A 71 5.04 3.96 -8.96
N ASN A 72 5.52 5.21 -8.90
CA ASN A 72 4.66 6.40 -8.91
C ASN A 72 3.76 6.52 -10.15
N ASP A 73 4.19 6.01 -11.30
CA ASP A 73 3.42 6.04 -12.55
C ASP A 73 2.27 5.03 -12.56
N VAL A 74 2.35 3.98 -11.73
CA VAL A 74 1.40 2.85 -11.74
C VAL A 74 0.73 2.59 -10.40
N MET A 75 1.10 3.27 -9.32
CA MET A 75 0.46 3.14 -8.01
C MET A 75 -0.94 3.75 -7.96
N THR A 76 -1.72 3.38 -6.95
CA THR A 76 -2.99 4.04 -6.65
C THR A 76 -2.76 5.25 -5.74
N THR A 77 -3.10 6.45 -6.20
CA THR A 77 -2.92 7.72 -5.48
C THR A 77 -4.16 8.17 -4.71
N LYS A 78 -5.35 7.69 -5.07
CA LYS A 78 -6.58 7.89 -4.30
C LYS A 78 -6.66 6.82 -3.21
N ILE A 79 -5.96 7.07 -2.11
CA ILE A 79 -5.79 6.10 -1.03
C ILE A 79 -7.00 6.17 -0.10
N VAL A 80 -7.54 5.00 0.24
CA VAL A 80 -8.43 4.86 1.39
C VAL A 80 -7.58 4.30 2.52
N VAL A 81 -7.66 4.92 3.69
CA VAL A 81 -6.91 4.55 4.88
C VAL A 81 -7.85 4.21 6.04
N ALA A 82 -7.32 3.48 7.01
CA ALA A 82 -7.90 3.35 8.34
C ALA A 82 -7.21 4.30 9.31
N GLU A 83 -7.99 4.99 10.14
CA GLU A 83 -7.42 5.72 11.28
C GLU A 83 -7.06 4.73 12.39
N ALA A 84 -6.04 5.05 13.19
CA ALA A 84 -5.55 4.19 14.25
C ALA A 84 -6.64 3.85 15.28
N GLU A 85 -7.55 4.79 15.54
CA GLU A 85 -8.68 4.67 16.47
C GLU A 85 -9.89 3.94 15.84
N GLU A 86 -9.87 3.71 14.53
CA GLU A 86 -10.99 3.10 13.81
C GLU A 86 -11.16 1.62 14.17
N GLY A 87 -12.41 1.16 14.20
CA GLY A 87 -12.75 -0.25 14.40
C GLY A 87 -12.66 -1.07 13.12
N TYR A 88 -12.36 -2.37 13.26
CA TYR A 88 -12.24 -3.28 12.11
C TYR A 88 -13.50 -3.35 11.25
N GLU A 89 -14.71 -3.24 11.81
CA GLU A 89 -15.96 -3.29 11.03
C GLU A 89 -16.10 -2.13 10.06
N SER A 90 -15.71 -0.92 10.49
CA SER A 90 -15.69 0.26 9.63
C SER A 90 -14.65 0.10 8.51
N CYS A 91 -13.48 -0.45 8.85
CA CYS A 91 -12.44 -0.77 7.89
C CYS A 91 -12.93 -1.79 6.85
N LEU A 92 -13.62 -2.86 7.26
CA LEU A 92 -14.21 -3.85 6.35
C LEU A 92 -15.24 -3.21 5.41
N LYS A 93 -16.10 -2.32 5.91
CA LYS A 93 -17.05 -1.56 5.08
C LYS A 93 -16.33 -0.67 4.05
N LYS A 94 -15.24 0.01 4.45
CA LYS A 94 -14.40 0.77 3.51
C LYS A 94 -13.82 -0.14 2.42
N MET A 95 -13.22 -1.26 2.80
CA MET A 95 -12.63 -2.23 1.86
C MET A 95 -13.67 -2.77 0.86
N GLN A 96 -14.88 -3.09 1.33
CA GLN A 96 -15.99 -3.51 0.47
C GLN A 96 -16.42 -2.41 -0.50
N LYS A 97 -16.57 -1.17 0.00
CA LYS A 97 -17.03 -0.02 -0.79
C LYS A 97 -16.07 0.33 -1.94
N VAL A 98 -14.76 0.19 -1.74
CA VAL A 98 -13.75 0.53 -2.76
C VAL A 98 -13.07 -0.69 -3.38
N HIS A 99 -13.60 -1.89 -3.12
CA HIS A 99 -13.11 -3.16 -3.66
C HIS A 99 -11.59 -3.38 -3.50
N CYS A 100 -11.06 -2.98 -2.34
CA CYS A 100 -9.66 -3.17 -1.99
C CYS A 100 -9.48 -4.33 -1.00
N ARG A 101 -8.25 -4.86 -0.93
CA ARG A 101 -7.86 -5.95 -0.02
C ARG A 101 -6.80 -5.53 1.00
N HIS A 102 -6.31 -4.31 0.88
CA HIS A 102 -5.30 -3.71 1.74
C HIS A 102 -5.74 -2.31 2.07
N LEU A 103 -5.55 -1.92 3.33
CA LEU A 103 -5.95 -0.62 3.85
C LEU A 103 -4.81 -0.15 4.75
N PRO A 104 -3.99 0.82 4.32
CA PRO A 104 -2.96 1.41 5.16
C PRO A 104 -3.59 1.99 6.42
N VAL A 105 -2.94 1.78 7.57
CA VAL A 105 -3.36 2.32 8.86
C VAL A 105 -2.50 3.54 9.18
N VAL A 106 -3.15 4.65 9.48
CA VAL A 106 -2.50 5.93 9.78
C VAL A 106 -2.87 6.44 11.17
N ALA A 107 -1.97 7.20 11.78
CA ALA A 107 -2.25 8.01 12.96
C ALA A 107 -1.99 9.48 12.57
N GLY A 108 -3.05 10.20 12.18
CA GLY A 108 -2.90 11.48 11.47
C GLY A 108 -2.18 11.28 10.14
N ASP A 109 -1.11 12.02 9.89
CA ASP A 109 -0.35 11.94 8.63
C ASP A 109 0.68 10.80 8.60
N ARG A 110 0.84 10.08 9.71
CA ARG A 110 1.88 9.05 9.86
C ARG A 110 1.31 7.66 9.56
N LEU A 111 1.94 6.98 8.61
CA LEU A 111 1.72 5.55 8.37
C LEU A 111 2.24 4.72 9.55
N ILE A 112 1.40 3.82 10.08
CA ILE A 112 1.73 2.96 11.22
C ILE A 112 1.51 1.46 10.97
N GLY A 113 0.83 1.07 9.87
CA GLY A 113 0.53 -0.32 9.56
C GLY A 113 -0.08 -0.57 8.20
#